data_AF-A0A6N2NDI9-F1
#
_entry.id   AF-A0A6N2NDI9-F1
#
_cell.length_a   1.000
_cell.length_b   1.000
_cell.length_c   1.000
_cell.angle_alpha   90.00
_cell.angle_beta   90.00
_cell.angle_gamma   90.00
#
_symmetry.space_group_name_H-M   'P 1'
#
loop_
_entity.id
_entity.type
_entity.pdbx_description
1 polymer ?
#
loop_
_entity_poly.entity_id
_entity_poly.type
_entity_poly.pdbx_seq_one_letter_code
_entity_poly.pdbx_strand_id
1 'polypeptide(L)'
;MPSYRNLTLQCLTEVAALNFGDFYNMQYVKMYTFFMVQLQAILPPTTKIPEAYANGSSEEQAFIQNLALFFTSFYKSHIRVLESTQDNISALLMGLEYLINISYVDDTEVFKVVIYPLSLSFIFLLCICRMYVYI
;
A
#
# COMPACT_ATOMS: atom_id res chain seq x y z
N MET A 1 19.85 1.76 7.63
CA MET A 1 19.79 0.53 8.46
C MET A 1 18.50 -0.22 8.13
N PRO A 2 18.56 -1.34 7.39
CA PRO A 2 17.38 -2.13 7.00
C PRO A 2 16.55 -2.63 8.20
N SER A 3 17.22 -2.84 9.34
CA SER A 3 16.69 -3.50 10.55
C SER A 3 15.49 -2.80 11.22
N TYR A 4 15.31 -1.49 11.03
CA TYR A 4 14.18 -0.76 11.64
C TYR A 4 13.02 -0.50 10.67
N ARG A 5 13.22 -0.72 9.36
CA ARG A 5 12.25 -0.37 8.32
C ARG A 5 10.89 -1.03 8.57
N ASN A 6 10.89 -2.31 8.91
CA ASN A 6 9.66 -3.07 9.16
C ASN A 6 8.93 -2.58 10.41
N LEU A 7 9.65 -2.36 11.52
CA LEU A 7 9.08 -1.85 12.76
C LEU A 7 8.51 -0.43 12.59
N THR A 8 9.23 0.46 11.89
CA THR A 8 8.76 1.80 11.59
C THR A 8 7.49 1.76 10.74
N LEU A 9 7.43 0.90 9.73
CA LEU A 9 6.26 0.77 8.87
C LEU A 9 5.04 0.21 9.62
N GLN A 10 5.24 -0.75 10.53
CA GLN A 10 4.18 -1.27 11.40
C GLN A 10 3.62 -0.17 12.30
N CYS A 11 4.48 0.59 12.97
CA CYS A 11 4.04 1.74 13.79
C CYS A 11 3.30 2.79 12.94
N LEU A 12 3.81 3.10 11.75
CA LEU A 12 3.16 4.02 10.83
C LEU A 12 1.78 3.51 10.38
N THR A 13 1.63 2.19 10.21
CA THR A 13 0.36 1.54 9.87
C THR A 13 -0.67 1.68 10.98
N GLU A 14 -0.26 1.53 12.24
CA GLU A 14 -1.14 1.76 13.39
C GLU A 14 -1.62 3.20 13.45
N VAL A 15 -0.72 4.17 13.25
CA VAL A 15 -1.07 5.60 13.20
C VAL A 15 -1.99 5.92 12.02
N ALA A 16 -1.74 5.31 10.85
CA ALA A 16 -2.57 5.46 9.65
C ALA A 16 -3.98 4.91 9.83
N ALA A 17 -4.16 3.88 10.67
CA ALA A 17 -5.46 3.30 10.95
C ALA A 17 -6.33 4.19 11.87
N LEU A 18 -5.73 5.07 12.66
CA LEU A 18 -6.46 6.00 13.53
C LEU A 18 -7.32 6.96 12.70
N ASN A 19 -8.54 7.21 13.18
CA ASN A 19 -9.46 8.17 12.57
C ASN A 19 -10.10 9.01 13.66
N PHE A 20 -9.88 10.32 13.60
CA PHE A 20 -10.42 11.31 14.53
C PHE A 20 -11.35 12.32 13.82
N GLY A 21 -11.95 11.90 12.71
CA GLY A 21 -12.71 12.78 11.80
C GLY A 21 -11.80 13.74 11.04
N ASP A 22 -12.40 14.83 10.54
CA ASP A 22 -11.75 15.68 9.54
C ASP A 22 -10.62 16.59 10.07
N PHE A 23 -10.48 16.70 11.40
CA PHE A 23 -9.57 17.65 12.04
C PHE A 23 -8.09 17.44 11.64
N TYR A 24 -7.69 16.20 11.38
CA TYR A 24 -6.31 15.84 11.05
C TYR A 24 -6.10 15.47 9.58
N ASN A 25 -7.08 15.71 8.70
CA ASN A 25 -7.02 15.32 7.28
C ASN A 25 -5.75 15.83 6.58
N MET A 26 -5.36 17.09 6.81
CA MET A 26 -4.15 17.66 6.21
C MET A 26 -2.86 16.97 6.68
N GLN A 27 -2.83 16.50 7.93
CA GLN A 27 -1.70 15.80 8.52
C GLN A 27 -1.58 14.40 7.92
N TYR A 28 -2.70 13.70 7.72
CA TYR A 28 -2.72 12.41 7.03
C TYR A 28 -2.27 12.53 5.57
N VAL A 29 -2.68 13.57 4.84
CA VAL A 29 -2.18 13.84 3.48
C VAL A 29 -0.67 14.05 3.51
N LYS A 30 -0.15 14.91 4.39
CA LYS A 30 1.30 15.16 4.49
C LYS A 30 2.08 13.89 4.84
N MET A 31 1.56 13.09 5.76
CA MET A 31 2.17 11.81 6.15
C MET A 31 2.22 10.85 4.95
N TYR A 32 1.13 10.70 4.22
CA TYR A 32 1.06 9.86 3.03
C TYR A 32 2.01 10.33 1.92
N THR A 33 2.02 11.63 1.61
CA THR A 33 2.90 12.17 0.58
C THR A 33 4.37 11.99 0.94
N PHE A 34 4.76 12.25 2.21
CA PHE A 34 6.13 12.02 2.65
C PHE A 34 6.50 10.53 2.60
N PHE A 35 5.59 9.67 3.05
CA PHE A 35 5.76 8.22 2.96
C PHE A 35 5.99 7.77 1.52
N MET A 36 5.19 8.24 0.56
CA MET A 36 5.32 7.88 -0.86
C MET A 36 6.67 8.30 -1.45
N VAL A 37 7.22 9.44 -1.05
CA VAL A 37 8.57 9.86 -1.47
C VAL A 37 9.65 8.91 -0.94
N GLN A 38 9.56 8.55 0.34
CA GLN A 38 10.51 7.60 0.95
C GLN A 38 10.36 6.19 0.35
N LEU A 39 9.13 5.76 0.08
CA LEU A 39 8.85 4.47 -0.52
C LEU A 39 9.51 4.35 -1.90
N GLN A 40 9.41 5.36 -2.75
CA GLN A 40 10.02 5.34 -4.08
C GLN A 40 11.56 5.26 -4.04
N ALA A 41 12.19 5.81 -2.99
CA ALA A 41 13.63 5.66 -2.79
C ALA A 41 14.03 4.24 -2.35
N ILE A 42 13.16 3.55 -1.61
CA ILE A 42 13.41 2.20 -1.07
C ILE A 42 13.02 1.11 -2.07
N LEU A 43 11.89 1.30 -2.74
CA LEU A 43 11.27 0.38 -3.68
C LEU A 43 10.84 1.18 -4.91
N PRO A 44 11.75 1.42 -5.87
CA PRO A 44 11.44 2.19 -7.08
C PRO A 44 10.22 1.62 -7.81
N PRO A 45 9.39 2.45 -8.46
CA PRO A 45 8.18 2.00 -9.14
C PRO A 45 8.47 1.04 -10.31
N THR A 46 9.69 1.04 -10.85
CA THR A 46 10.15 0.09 -11.88
C THR A 46 10.48 -1.30 -11.31
N THR A 47 10.40 -1.49 -10.00
CA THR A 47 10.71 -2.77 -9.36
C THR A 47 9.62 -3.79 -9.64
N LYS A 48 10.02 -4.95 -10.15
CA LYS A 48 9.11 -6.09 -10.30
C LYS A 48 8.88 -6.75 -8.95
N ILE A 49 7.86 -6.28 -8.24
CA ILE A 49 7.56 -6.71 -6.86
C ILE A 49 7.41 -8.24 -6.72
N PRO A 50 6.72 -8.97 -7.63
CA PRO A 50 6.62 -10.43 -7.52
C PRO A 50 7.99 -11.14 -7.56
N GLU A 51 8.87 -10.74 -8.48
CA GLU A 51 10.22 -11.30 -8.60
C GLU A 51 11.09 -10.92 -7.40
N ALA A 52 10.99 -9.68 -6.91
CA ALA A 52 11.71 -9.20 -5.73
C ALA A 52 11.26 -9.92 -4.45
N TYR A 53 9.97 -10.25 -4.33
CA TYR A 53 9.43 -11.03 -3.21
C TYR A 53 9.93 -12.48 -3.24
N ALA A 54 9.86 -13.13 -4.41
CA ALA A 54 10.24 -14.53 -4.58
C ALA A 54 11.73 -14.78 -4.30
N ASN A 55 12.59 -13.82 -4.68
CA ASN A 55 14.04 -13.90 -4.48
C ASN A 55 14.52 -13.18 -3.21
N GLY A 56 13.62 -12.51 -2.50
CA GLY A 56 13.92 -11.70 -1.32
C GLY A 56 14.12 -12.54 -0.06
N SER A 57 14.84 -11.98 0.89
CA SER A 57 14.94 -12.50 2.26
C SER A 57 13.60 -12.41 3.01
N SER A 58 13.49 -13.11 4.13
CA SER A 58 12.31 -13.04 5.01
C SER A 58 12.00 -11.61 5.47
N GLU A 59 13.02 -10.77 5.68
CA GLU A 59 12.83 -9.36 6.04
C GLU A 59 12.26 -8.51 4.90
N GLU A 60 12.60 -8.83 3.65
CA GLU A 60 12.10 -8.14 2.46
C GLU A 60 10.68 -8.59 2.12
N GLN A 61 10.38 -9.87 2.28
CA GLN A 61 9.01 -10.40 2.18
C GLN A 61 8.11 -9.76 3.24
N ALA A 62 8.56 -9.70 4.49
CA ALA A 62 7.85 -9.01 5.57
C ALA A 62 7.65 -7.52 5.29
N PHE A 63 8.61 -6.86 4.64
CA PHE A 63 8.45 -5.47 4.22
C PHE A 63 7.32 -5.29 3.20
N ILE A 64 7.26 -6.14 2.18
CA ILE A 64 6.19 -6.11 1.17
C ILE A 64 4.83 -6.39 1.81
N GLN A 65 4.74 -7.33 2.75
CA GLN A 65 3.53 -7.59 3.52
C GLN A 65 3.10 -6.37 4.36
N ASN A 66 4.04 -5.76 5.09
CA ASN A 66 3.78 -4.56 5.88
C ASN A 66 3.36 -3.36 4.99
N LEU A 67 3.86 -3.27 3.75
CA LEU A 67 3.42 -2.25 2.80
C LEU A 67 1.96 -2.44 2.41
N ALA A 68 1.56 -3.68 2.11
CA ALA A 68 0.16 -4.00 1.84
C ALA A 68 -0.76 -3.63 3.02
N LEU A 69 -0.33 -3.95 4.25
CA LEU A 69 -1.06 -3.59 5.47
C LEU A 69 -1.19 -2.07 5.63
N PHE A 70 -0.09 -1.33 5.41
CA PHE A 70 -0.10 0.13 5.48
C PHE A 70 -1.11 0.74 4.52
N PHE A 71 -1.00 0.40 3.22
CA PHE A 71 -1.85 0.97 2.18
C PHE A 71 -3.32 0.65 2.42
N THR A 72 -3.64 -0.62 2.68
CA THR A 72 -5.02 -1.04 2.92
C THR A 72 -5.61 -0.37 4.17
N SER A 73 -4.84 -0.25 5.25
CA SER A 73 -5.28 0.44 6.48
C SER A 73 -5.50 1.93 6.25
N PHE A 74 -4.57 2.60 5.57
CA PHE A 74 -4.68 4.02 5.27
C PHE A 74 -5.87 4.31 4.38
N TYR A 75 -6.05 3.56 3.28
CA TYR A 75 -7.15 3.80 2.34
C TYR A 75 -8.52 3.50 2.96
N LYS A 76 -8.61 2.47 3.80
CA LYS A 76 -9.85 2.18 4.53
C LYS A 76 -10.33 3.38 5.36
N SER A 77 -9.41 4.09 6.01
CA SER A 77 -9.76 5.22 6.88
C SER A 77 -9.80 6.57 6.16
N HIS A 78 -8.93 6.79 5.17
CA HIS A 78 -8.58 8.14 4.69
C HIS A 78 -8.62 8.33 3.17
N ILE A 79 -9.10 7.36 2.38
CA ILE A 79 -9.06 7.45 0.90
C ILE A 79 -9.74 8.72 0.36
N ARG A 80 -10.88 9.11 0.93
CA ARG A 80 -11.62 10.33 0.51
C ARG A 80 -10.81 11.60 0.66
N VAL A 81 -9.90 11.63 1.64
CA VAL A 81 -9.02 12.77 1.86
C VAL A 81 -8.01 12.91 0.70
N LEU A 82 -7.58 11.79 0.13
CA LEU A 82 -6.67 11.78 -1.03
C LEU A 82 -7.38 12.10 -2.36
N GLU A 83 -8.70 11.99 -2.43
CA GLU A 83 -9.49 12.34 -3.63
C GLU A 83 -9.77 13.86 -3.75
N SER A 84 -9.38 14.64 -2.75
CA SER A 84 -9.75 16.05 -2.63
C SER A 84 -9.01 17.01 -3.59
N THR A 85 -7.80 16.65 -4.04
CA THR A 85 -6.99 17.49 -4.93
C THR A 85 -6.28 16.66 -6.00
N GLN A 86 -5.97 17.27 -7.13
CA GLN A 86 -5.33 16.57 -8.25
C GLN A 86 -3.96 15.98 -7.87
N ASP A 87 -3.17 16.72 -7.09
CA ASP A 87 -1.86 16.25 -6.62
C ASP A 87 -2.01 15.03 -5.70
N ASN A 88 -2.99 15.04 -4.80
CA ASN A 88 -3.27 13.90 -3.92
C ASN A 88 -3.74 12.68 -4.71
N ILE A 89 -4.57 12.88 -5.74
CA ILE A 89 -5.02 11.82 -6.64
C ILE A 89 -3.83 11.17 -7.35
N SER A 90 -2.84 11.95 -7.80
CA SER A 90 -1.64 11.40 -8.44
C SER A 90 -0.84 10.49 -7.50
N ALA A 91 -0.69 10.89 -6.23
CA ALA A 91 -0.03 10.09 -5.20
C ALA A 91 -0.86 8.86 -4.79
N LEU A 92 -2.19 8.96 -4.81
CA LEU A 92 -3.10 7.84 -4.59
C LEU A 92 -2.95 6.80 -5.70
N LEU A 93 -3.00 7.21 -6.97
CA LEU A 93 -2.86 6.30 -8.11
C LEU A 93 -1.53 5.54 -8.07
N MET A 94 -0.44 6.21 -7.72
CA MET A 94 0.87 5.56 -7.56
C MET A 94 0.85 4.52 -6.44
N GLY A 95 0.24 4.82 -5.28
CA GLY A 95 0.11 3.84 -4.19
C GLY A 95 -0.79 2.65 -4.54
N LEU A 96 -1.85 2.88 -5.33
CA LEU A 96 -2.69 1.82 -5.87
C LEU A 96 -1.92 0.93 -6.86
N GLU A 97 -1.03 1.49 -7.67
CA GLU A 97 -0.15 0.72 -8.55
C GLU A 97 0.81 -0.19 -7.75
N TYR A 98 1.35 0.28 -6.62
CA TYR A 98 2.09 -0.58 -5.70
C TYR A 98 1.23 -1.74 -5.19
N LEU A 99 0.00 -1.47 -4.73
CA LEU A 99 -0.91 -2.53 -4.26
C LEU A 99 -1.25 -3.55 -5.36
N ILE A 100 -1.48 -3.09 -6.59
CA ILE A 100 -1.71 -3.98 -7.74
C ILE A 100 -0.50 -4.88 -7.96
N ASN A 101 0.71 -4.31 -8.00
CA ASN A 101 1.94 -5.10 -8.16
C ASN A 101 2.16 -6.10 -7.02
N ILE A 102 1.86 -5.72 -5.77
CA ILE A 102 1.92 -6.63 -4.61
C ILE A 102 0.89 -7.75 -4.74
N SER A 103 -0.31 -7.48 -5.28
CA SER A 103 -1.35 -8.51 -5.46
C SER A 103 -0.98 -9.63 -6.46
N TYR A 104 0.04 -9.40 -7.30
CA TYR A 104 0.58 -10.42 -8.19
C TYR A 104 1.58 -11.37 -7.54
N VAL A 105 2.02 -11.09 -6.29
CA VAL A 105 2.86 -12.02 -5.53
C VAL A 105 2.10 -13.33 -5.31
N ASP A 106 2.72 -14.45 -5.65
CA ASP A 106 2.15 -15.80 -5.52
C ASP A 106 2.30 -16.35 -4.09
N ASP A 107 1.76 -15.60 -3.12
CA ASP A 107 1.78 -15.94 -1.70
C ASP A 107 0.38 -15.74 -1.11
N THR A 108 -0.17 -16.82 -0.57
CA THR A 108 -1.53 -16.82 -0.03
C THR A 108 -1.71 -15.86 1.15
N GLU A 109 -0.68 -15.53 1.92
CA GLU A 109 -0.77 -14.60 3.05
C GLU A 109 -0.78 -13.14 2.60
N VAL A 110 0.06 -12.79 1.62
CA VAL A 110 0.04 -11.48 0.96
C VAL A 110 -1.32 -11.23 0.29
N PHE A 111 -1.85 -12.26 -0.37
CA PHE A 111 -3.14 -12.20 -1.04
C PHE A 111 -4.30 -11.94 -0.06
N LYS A 112 -4.29 -12.59 1.11
CA LYS A 112 -5.29 -12.38 2.16
C LYS A 112 -5.25 -10.95 2.73
N VAL A 113 -4.05 -10.44 2.99
CA VAL A 113 -3.83 -9.09 3.54
C VAL A 113 -4.35 -7.99 2.59
N VAL A 114 -4.18 -8.15 1.28
CA VAL A 114 -4.65 -7.16 0.30
C VAL A 114 -6.17 -7.23 0.10
N ILE A 115 -6.78 -8.41 0.16
CA ILE A 115 -8.18 -8.61 -0.26
C ILE A 115 -9.20 -8.45 0.88
N TYR A 116 -8.90 -8.90 2.10
CA TYR A 116 -9.88 -8.84 3.20
C TYR A 116 -10.24 -7.43 3.71
N PRO A 117 -9.34 -6.42 3.72
CA PRO A 117 -9.66 -5.11 4.30
C PRO A 117 -10.22 -4.07 3.32
N LEU A 118 -10.16 -4.31 1.99
CA LEU A 118 -10.64 -3.36 0.99
C LEU A 118 -12.16 -3.49 0.76
N SER A 119 -12.85 -2.39 0.46
CA SER A 119 -14.27 -2.42 0.14
C SER A 119 -14.54 -3.25 -1.12
N LEU A 120 -15.76 -3.79 -1.25
CA LEU A 120 -16.20 -4.62 -2.37
C LEU A 120 -15.90 -3.98 -3.75
N SER A 121 -15.88 -2.65 -3.82
CA SER A 121 -15.56 -1.85 -5.01
C SER A 121 -14.08 -1.95 -5.44
N PHE A 122 -13.14 -1.97 -4.48
CA PHE A 122 -11.70 -2.10 -4.75
C PHE A 122 -11.28 -3.56 -4.97
N ILE A 123 -11.95 -4.49 -4.28
CA ILE A 123 -11.84 -5.93 -4.57
C ILE A 123 -12.26 -6.20 -6.02
N PHE A 124 -13.33 -5.55 -6.51
CA PHE A 124 -13.76 -5.67 -7.90
C PHE A 124 -12.70 -5.18 -8.89
N LEU A 125 -12.02 -4.07 -8.61
CA LEU A 125 -10.96 -3.54 -9.49
C LEU A 125 -9.71 -4.44 -9.52
N LEU A 126 -9.28 -4.96 -8.36
CA LEU A 126 -8.17 -5.90 -8.26
C LEU A 126 -8.51 -7.28 -8.86
N CYS A 127 -9.73 -7.78 -8.64
CA CYS A 127 -10.22 -9.01 -9.28
C CYS A 127 -10.36 -8.85 -10.79
N ILE A 128 -10.87 -7.72 -11.31
CA ILE A 128 -10.92 -7.46 -12.75
C ILE A 128 -9.51 -7.38 -13.34
N CYS A 129 -8.56 -6.70 -12.69
CA CYS A 129 -7.17 -6.64 -13.15
C CYS A 129 -6.51 -8.03 -13.21
N ARG A 130 -6.70 -8.89 -12.20
CA ARG A 130 -6.17 -10.28 -12.26
C ARG A 130 -6.89 -11.14 -13.30
N MET A 131 -8.18 -10.91 -13.56
CA MET A 131 -8.97 -11.69 -14.53
C MET A 131 -8.70 -11.28 -16.00
N TYR A 132 -8.29 -10.03 -16.26
CA TYR A 132 -7.99 -9.55 -17.62
C TYR A 132 -6.61 -9.96 -18.14
N VAL A 133 -5.69 -10.39 -17.27
CA VAL A 133 -4.32 -10.81 -17.64
C VAL A 133 -4.20 -12.34 -17.82
N TYR A 134 -5.21 -13.11 -17.39
CA TYR A 134 -5.28 -14.57 -17.57
C TYR A 134 -6.19 -15.02 -18.74
N ILE A 135 -6.60 -14.07 -19.61
CA ILE A 135 -7.28 -14.31 -20.90
C ILE A 135 -6.37 -13.85 -22.04
#